data_AF-A0A2H6AKL4-F1
#
_entry.id   AF-A0A2H6AKL4-F1
#
_cell.length_a   1.000
_cell.length_b   1.000
_cell.length_c   1.000
_cell.angle_alpha   90.00
_cell.angle_beta   90.00
_cell.angle_gamma   90.00
#
_symmetry.space_group_name_H-M   'P 1'
#
loop_
_entity.id
_entity.type
_entity.pdbx_description
1 polymer ?
#
loop_
_entity_poly.entity_id
_entity_poly.type
_entity_poly.pdbx_seq_one_letter_code
_entity_poly.pdbx_strand_id
1 'polypeptide(L)'
;MGKLTVNFKRVRSYFRDKLDWAWQSDNVVELDRIWNRLRDRLTTTKAQGKDIVSVVLAFLQEPDLLRWTKSLTEGATTVYDKAMDAFIREGIGGQEHRLFDGGHTISGSWEAVREALPGDTRFEEITGWVEAYFKDLTTPRGMPFVTIDKADFDNWVETIAENIPGIDRRYLYDLLTFDAMEIFVAGLSVVGVFFAFSKEDKENVARILGSMGISSIIAANPILGITTIALTAYSYWKHGPIDTASAVKGGGLTAISAFLFWIMSLPILVELVIVVTLTVLFRKQVLDNREFASWLKQKVQDSLVGPKELINLDRLENLVSVLGTR
;
A
#
# COMPACT_ATOMS: atom_id res chain seq x y z
N MET A 1 -15.05 -1.88 -31.56
CA MET A 1 -15.53 -1.64 -30.18
C MET A 1 -16.18 -2.90 -29.63
N GLY A 2 -15.42 -3.73 -28.90
CA GLY A 2 -15.99 -4.86 -28.15
C GLY A 2 -16.27 -4.43 -26.72
N LYS A 3 -17.52 -4.58 -26.25
CA LYS A 3 -17.87 -4.29 -24.86
C LYS A 3 -17.15 -5.28 -23.93
N LEU A 4 -16.35 -4.78 -23.00
CA LEU A 4 -15.86 -5.52 -21.84
C LEU A 4 -17.07 -5.90 -20.96
N THR A 5 -17.65 -7.08 -21.22
CA THR A 5 -18.59 -7.72 -20.29
C THR A 5 -17.80 -8.61 -19.34
N VAL A 6 -17.68 -8.18 -18.08
CA VAL A 6 -17.20 -9.03 -16.99
C VAL A 6 -18.08 -10.27 -16.92
N ASN A 7 -17.53 -11.43 -17.25
CA ASN A 7 -18.25 -12.69 -17.20
C ASN A 7 -18.34 -13.18 -15.75
N PHE A 8 -19.29 -12.62 -15.00
CA PHE A 8 -19.57 -12.97 -13.61
C PHE A 8 -19.79 -14.48 -13.39
N LYS A 9 -20.19 -15.24 -14.43
CA LYS A 9 -20.32 -16.71 -14.32
C LYS A 9 -18.96 -17.40 -14.18
N ARG A 10 -17.92 -16.91 -14.86
CA ARG A 10 -16.55 -17.47 -14.81
C ARG A 10 -15.85 -17.15 -13.48
N VAL A 11 -16.05 -15.94 -12.96
CA VAL A 11 -15.61 -15.54 -11.62
C VAL A 11 -16.28 -16.42 -10.56
N ARG A 12 -17.61 -16.62 -10.67
CA ARG A 12 -18.37 -17.46 -9.75
C ARG A 12 -17.97 -18.94 -9.79
N SER A 13 -17.67 -19.51 -10.96
CA SER A 13 -17.25 -20.92 -11.03
C SER A 13 -15.88 -21.13 -10.40
N TYR A 14 -14.92 -20.24 -10.68
CA TYR A 14 -13.58 -20.30 -10.09
C TYR A 14 -13.62 -20.27 -8.55
N PHE A 15 -14.43 -19.39 -7.97
CA PHE A 15 -14.61 -19.32 -6.52
C PHE A 15 -15.32 -20.55 -5.96
N ARG A 16 -16.32 -21.08 -6.66
CA ARG A 16 -17.02 -22.30 -6.25
C ARG A 16 -16.07 -23.49 -6.21
N ASP A 17 -15.28 -23.70 -7.26
CA ASP A 17 -14.38 -24.86 -7.36
C ASP A 17 -13.27 -24.82 -6.29
N LYS A 18 -12.77 -23.62 -5.95
CA LYS A 18 -11.81 -23.42 -4.85
C LYS A 18 -12.44 -23.57 -3.47
N LEU A 19 -13.69 -23.12 -3.28
CA LEU A 19 -14.44 -23.36 -2.05
C LEU A 19 -14.74 -24.85 -1.88
N ASP A 20 -15.18 -25.53 -2.94
CA ASP A 20 -15.57 -26.93 -2.93
C ASP A 20 -14.37 -27.84 -2.66
N TRP A 21 -13.18 -27.50 -3.18
CA TRP A 21 -11.92 -28.16 -2.81
C TRP A 21 -11.59 -28.02 -1.32
N ALA A 22 -11.73 -26.81 -0.76
CA ALA A 22 -11.53 -26.59 0.67
C ALA A 22 -12.59 -27.31 1.53
N TRP A 23 -13.82 -27.41 1.02
CA TRP A 23 -14.98 -28.05 1.64
C TRP A 23 -14.93 -29.59 1.61
N GLN A 24 -14.10 -30.20 0.76
CA GLN A 24 -13.96 -31.67 0.69
C GLN A 24 -12.90 -32.26 1.63
N SER A 25 -12.16 -31.43 2.37
CA SER A 25 -11.26 -31.91 3.43
C SER A 25 -12.05 -32.21 4.70
N ASP A 26 -11.84 -33.36 5.36
CA ASP A 26 -12.57 -33.88 6.53
C ASP A 26 -12.61 -32.98 7.80
N ASN A 27 -12.19 -31.71 7.70
CA ASN A 27 -12.21 -30.69 8.76
C ASN A 27 -13.48 -29.82 8.78
N VAL A 28 -14.49 -30.08 7.94
CA VAL A 28 -15.67 -29.19 7.77
C VAL A 28 -16.46 -28.98 9.06
N VAL A 29 -16.61 -30.00 9.91
CA VAL A 29 -17.38 -29.88 11.16
C VAL A 29 -16.64 -29.00 12.19
N GLU A 30 -15.32 -29.07 12.21
CA GLU A 30 -14.46 -28.23 13.06
C GLU A 30 -14.45 -26.78 12.55
N LEU A 31 -14.31 -26.61 11.24
CA LEU A 31 -14.33 -25.31 10.57
C LEU A 31 -15.69 -24.63 10.65
N ASP A 32 -16.80 -25.36 10.54
CA ASP A 32 -18.16 -24.81 10.71
C ASP A 32 -18.41 -24.41 12.16
N ARG A 33 -17.92 -25.19 13.16
CA ARG A 33 -17.95 -24.77 14.58
C ARG A 33 -17.06 -23.56 14.86
N ILE A 34 -15.90 -23.46 14.21
CA ILE A 34 -15.01 -22.30 14.33
C ILE A 34 -15.67 -21.09 13.66
N TRP A 35 -16.25 -21.26 12.48
CA TRP A 35 -16.94 -20.24 11.71
C TRP A 35 -18.18 -19.72 12.42
N ASN A 36 -19.00 -20.59 13.00
CA ASN A 36 -20.19 -20.17 13.74
C ASN A 36 -19.81 -19.46 15.04
N ARG A 37 -18.79 -19.92 15.78
CA ARG A 37 -18.24 -19.19 16.95
C ARG A 37 -17.62 -17.84 16.55
N LEU A 38 -16.97 -17.78 15.39
CA LEU A 38 -16.38 -16.57 14.85
C LEU A 38 -17.48 -15.57 14.44
N ARG A 39 -18.48 -16.03 13.70
CA ARG A 39 -19.66 -15.26 13.28
C ARG A 39 -20.40 -14.70 14.49
N ASP A 40 -20.62 -15.50 15.53
CA ASP A 40 -21.30 -15.06 16.75
C ASP A 40 -20.47 -14.00 17.49
N ARG A 41 -19.13 -14.14 17.51
CA ARG A 41 -18.22 -13.12 18.05
C ARG A 41 -18.12 -11.86 17.19
N LEU A 42 -18.26 -11.98 15.87
CA LEU A 42 -18.27 -10.86 14.92
C LEU A 42 -19.60 -10.08 14.97
N THR A 43 -20.71 -10.77 15.24
CA THR A 43 -22.06 -10.17 15.28
C THR A 43 -22.43 -9.56 16.63
N THR A 44 -21.91 -10.08 17.75
CA THR A 44 -22.20 -9.56 19.09
C THR A 44 -21.43 -8.28 19.45
N THR A 45 -20.44 -7.89 18.66
CA THR A 45 -19.53 -6.80 19.03
C THR A 45 -19.72 -5.60 18.09
N LYS A 46 -20.75 -4.79 18.32
CA LYS A 46 -20.91 -3.46 17.68
C LYS A 46 -19.70 -2.52 17.89
N ALA A 47 -18.78 -2.87 18.80
CA ALA A 47 -17.51 -2.18 19.04
C ALA A 47 -16.31 -2.66 18.16
N GLN A 48 -16.48 -3.67 17.30
CA GLN A 48 -15.40 -4.25 16.46
C GLN A 48 -15.12 -3.52 15.14
N GLY A 49 -15.99 -2.62 14.68
CA GLY A 49 -15.80 -1.92 13.40
C GLY A 49 -14.53 -1.05 13.33
N LYS A 50 -13.99 -0.64 14.49
CA LYS A 50 -12.80 0.22 14.57
C LYS A 50 -11.48 -0.51 14.26
N ASP A 51 -11.39 -1.79 14.62
CA ASP A 51 -10.13 -2.57 14.51
C ASP A 51 -9.98 -3.23 13.13
N ILE A 52 -11.10 -3.42 12.42
CA ILE A 52 -11.14 -3.95 11.06
C ILE A 52 -10.40 -3.02 10.08
N VAL A 53 -10.40 -1.71 10.32
CA VAL A 53 -9.71 -0.75 9.44
C VAL A 53 -8.22 -1.06 9.36
N SER A 54 -7.57 -1.37 10.48
CA SER A 54 -6.13 -1.69 10.52
C SER A 54 -5.79 -2.92 9.67
N VAL A 55 -6.67 -3.94 9.70
CA VAL A 55 -6.53 -5.17 8.90
C VAL A 55 -6.82 -4.92 7.43
N VAL A 56 -7.87 -4.16 7.13
CA VAL A 56 -8.29 -3.83 5.76
C VAL A 56 -7.23 -2.98 5.08
N LEU A 57 -6.60 -2.02 5.76
CA LEU A 57 -5.52 -1.23 5.19
C LEU A 57 -4.30 -2.08 4.85
N ALA A 58 -3.90 -3.00 5.74
CA ALA A 58 -2.82 -3.94 5.43
C ALA A 58 -3.19 -4.83 4.23
N PHE A 59 -4.38 -5.42 4.24
CA PHE A 59 -4.89 -6.25 3.16
C PHE A 59 -4.93 -5.55 1.81
N LEU A 60 -5.41 -4.31 1.75
CA LEU A 60 -5.58 -3.59 0.49
C LEU A 60 -4.25 -3.18 -0.17
N GLN A 61 -3.14 -3.27 0.55
CA GLN A 61 -1.78 -3.03 0.05
C GLN A 61 -1.11 -4.32 -0.47
N GLU A 62 -1.79 -5.47 -0.39
CA GLU A 62 -1.22 -6.73 -0.82
C GLU A 62 -1.04 -6.77 -2.36
N PRO A 63 0.15 -7.11 -2.88
CA PRO A 63 0.44 -7.08 -4.32
C PRO A 63 -0.48 -7.97 -5.17
N ASP A 64 -1.03 -9.03 -4.58
CA ASP A 64 -1.93 -9.95 -5.28
C ASP A 64 -3.30 -9.33 -5.60
N LEU A 65 -3.76 -8.34 -4.81
CA LEU A 65 -4.96 -7.56 -5.17
C LEU A 65 -4.71 -6.72 -6.41
N LEU A 66 -3.55 -6.07 -6.48
CA LEU A 66 -3.15 -5.29 -7.66
C LEU A 66 -3.07 -6.19 -8.91
N ARG A 67 -2.47 -7.38 -8.80
CA ARG A 67 -2.46 -8.36 -9.91
C ARG A 67 -3.86 -8.78 -10.32
N TRP A 68 -4.78 -8.91 -9.37
CA TRP A 68 -6.18 -9.18 -9.69
C TRP A 68 -6.82 -8.02 -10.44
N THR A 69 -6.55 -6.76 -10.06
CA THR A 69 -7.05 -5.60 -10.82
C THR A 69 -6.48 -5.54 -12.23
N LYS A 70 -5.21 -5.91 -12.43
CA LYS A 70 -4.60 -6.04 -13.75
C LYS A 70 -5.37 -6.99 -14.66
N SER A 71 -5.85 -8.12 -14.13
CA SER A 71 -6.62 -9.09 -14.93
C SER A 71 -7.94 -8.53 -15.47
N LEU A 72 -8.44 -7.43 -14.91
CA LEU A 72 -9.63 -6.72 -15.38
C LEU A 72 -9.32 -5.72 -16.50
N THR A 73 -8.06 -5.31 -16.63
CA THR A 73 -7.57 -4.30 -17.58
C THR A 73 -6.71 -4.91 -18.69
N GLU A 74 -6.43 -6.22 -18.64
CA GLU A 74 -5.71 -6.94 -19.67
C GLU A 74 -6.35 -6.77 -21.05
N GLY A 75 -5.53 -6.36 -22.01
CA GLY A 75 -5.93 -6.12 -23.39
C GLY A 75 -4.72 -6.13 -24.32
N ALA A 76 -4.99 -6.06 -25.62
CA ALA A 76 -3.92 -5.95 -26.61
C ALA A 76 -3.15 -4.63 -26.46
N THR A 77 -1.85 -4.66 -26.72
CA THR A 77 -1.01 -3.46 -26.85
C THR A 77 -1.53 -2.59 -28.00
N THR A 78 -1.79 -1.34 -27.68
CA THR A 78 -2.28 -0.29 -28.59
C THR A 78 -1.12 0.57 -29.09
N VAL A 79 -1.42 1.53 -29.96
CA VAL A 79 -0.44 2.54 -30.38
C VAL A 79 0.00 3.45 -29.23
N TYR A 80 -0.91 3.74 -28.29
CA TYR A 80 -0.66 4.59 -27.13
C TYR A 80 0.27 3.91 -26.12
N ASP A 81 0.06 2.62 -25.86
CA ASP A 81 0.97 1.81 -25.03
C ASP A 81 2.40 1.86 -25.63
N LYS A 82 2.53 1.68 -26.95
CA LYS A 82 3.84 1.76 -27.65
C LYS A 82 4.46 3.15 -27.65
N ALA A 83 3.64 4.19 -27.62
CA ALA A 83 4.11 5.58 -27.59
C ALA A 83 4.72 5.89 -26.21
N MET A 84 4.06 5.49 -25.13
CA MET A 84 4.60 5.59 -23.77
C MET A 84 5.90 4.77 -23.62
N ASP A 85 5.94 3.57 -24.21
CA ASP A 85 7.11 2.68 -24.21
C ASP A 85 8.22 3.04 -25.21
N ALA A 86 8.08 4.12 -26.00
CA ALA A 86 8.94 4.36 -27.16
C ALA A 86 10.44 4.46 -26.80
N PHE A 87 10.74 4.95 -25.59
CA PHE A 87 12.08 5.14 -25.02
C PHE A 87 12.70 3.87 -24.43
N ILE A 88 11.93 2.77 -24.27
CA ILE A 88 12.48 1.43 -23.90
C ILE A 88 13.54 0.97 -24.90
N ARG A 89 13.47 1.46 -26.15
CA ARG A 89 14.44 1.15 -27.22
C ARG A 89 15.88 1.54 -26.88
N GLU A 90 16.09 2.45 -25.93
CA GLU A 90 17.43 2.82 -25.44
C GLU A 90 17.99 1.80 -24.43
N GLY A 91 17.19 0.81 -24.01
CA GLY A 91 17.61 -0.29 -23.13
C GLY A 91 17.83 0.13 -21.67
N ILE A 92 17.47 1.37 -21.30
CA ILE A 92 17.69 1.93 -19.97
C ILE A 92 16.62 1.39 -19.00
N GLY A 93 17.06 0.91 -17.83
CA GLY A 93 16.17 0.54 -16.71
C GLY A 93 15.52 -0.84 -16.77
N GLY A 94 15.54 -1.55 -17.89
CA GLY A 94 15.00 -2.91 -18.00
C GLY A 94 13.52 -2.99 -17.55
N GLN A 95 13.22 -3.78 -16.53
CA GLN A 95 11.85 -3.86 -15.99
C GLN A 95 11.39 -2.59 -15.23
N GLU A 96 12.33 -1.71 -14.89
CA GLU A 96 12.10 -0.46 -14.14
C GLU A 96 12.09 0.76 -15.06
N HIS A 97 12.14 0.56 -16.39
CA HIS A 97 12.26 1.60 -17.42
C HIS A 97 11.34 2.81 -17.19
N ARG A 98 10.11 2.59 -16.72
CA ARG A 98 9.11 3.64 -16.47
C ARG A 98 9.64 4.79 -15.62
N LEU A 99 10.48 4.50 -14.63
CA LEU A 99 11.06 5.54 -13.76
C LEU A 99 12.06 6.45 -14.49
N PHE A 100 12.61 5.98 -15.62
CA PHE A 100 13.73 6.61 -16.32
C PHE A 100 13.41 7.09 -17.74
N ASP A 101 12.27 6.68 -18.30
CA ASP A 101 12.02 6.79 -19.74
C ASP A 101 11.28 8.07 -20.18
N GLY A 102 10.84 8.90 -19.23
CA GLY A 102 10.07 10.11 -19.52
C GLY A 102 8.60 9.86 -19.88
N GLY A 103 8.30 8.74 -20.55
CA GLY A 103 6.99 8.40 -21.12
C GLY A 103 5.94 7.93 -20.11
N HIS A 104 6.31 7.61 -18.87
CA HIS A 104 5.36 7.07 -17.88
C HIS A 104 4.99 8.01 -16.73
N THR A 105 5.53 9.23 -16.68
CA THR A 105 4.98 10.25 -15.76
C THR A 105 3.58 10.68 -16.23
N ILE A 106 2.76 11.28 -15.35
CA ILE A 106 1.42 11.79 -15.75
C ILE A 106 1.54 12.72 -16.96
N SER A 107 2.48 13.68 -16.90
CA SER A 107 2.69 14.65 -17.99
C SER A 107 3.33 14.01 -19.22
N GLY A 108 4.35 13.17 -19.03
CA GLY A 108 5.08 12.56 -20.14
C GLY A 108 4.25 11.53 -20.90
N SER A 109 3.43 10.73 -20.20
CA SER A 109 2.48 9.81 -20.84
C SER A 109 1.41 10.54 -21.64
N TRP A 110 0.91 11.67 -21.13
CA TRP A 110 -0.05 12.49 -21.87
C TRP A 110 0.58 13.06 -23.15
N GLU A 111 1.81 13.56 -23.07
CA GLU A 111 2.56 14.05 -24.23
C GLU A 111 2.82 12.93 -25.25
N ALA A 112 3.29 11.77 -24.79
CA ALA A 112 3.53 10.62 -25.65
C ALA A 112 2.26 10.16 -26.38
N VAL A 113 1.12 10.14 -25.70
CA VAL A 113 -0.16 9.74 -26.29
C VAL A 113 -0.66 10.77 -27.30
N ARG A 114 -0.57 12.06 -26.99
CA ARG A 114 -0.96 13.15 -27.90
C ARG A 114 -0.16 13.12 -29.21
N GLU A 115 1.08 12.63 -29.16
CA GLU A 115 1.98 12.56 -30.32
C GLU A 115 1.94 11.21 -31.05
N ALA A 116 1.13 10.25 -30.56
CA ALA A 116 1.13 8.87 -31.04
C ALA A 116 0.56 8.70 -32.46
N LEU A 117 -0.48 9.46 -32.84
CA LEU A 117 -1.14 9.36 -34.13
C LEU A 117 -1.44 10.73 -34.76
N PRO A 118 -1.10 10.92 -36.05
CA PRO A 118 -1.47 12.13 -36.75
C PRO A 118 -2.99 12.14 -37.03
N GLY A 119 -3.68 13.15 -36.50
CA GLY A 119 -5.10 13.38 -36.77
C GLY A 119 -6.08 12.75 -35.78
N ASP A 120 -5.60 12.23 -34.65
CA ASP A 120 -6.46 11.82 -33.54
C ASP A 120 -7.33 12.99 -33.07
N THR A 121 -8.58 12.69 -32.73
CA THR A 121 -9.43 13.65 -32.03
C THR A 121 -9.02 13.72 -30.56
N ARG A 122 -9.29 14.86 -29.90
CA ARG A 122 -9.04 14.98 -28.45
C ARG A 122 -9.74 13.92 -27.60
N PHE A 123 -10.88 13.41 -28.05
CA PHE A 123 -11.58 12.34 -27.33
C PHE A 123 -10.81 11.02 -27.43
N GLU A 124 -10.30 10.69 -28.61
CA GLU A 124 -9.46 9.50 -28.84
C GLU A 124 -8.17 9.59 -28.01
N GLU A 125 -7.47 10.73 -28.02
CA GLU A 125 -6.30 10.99 -27.17
C GLU A 125 -6.60 10.75 -25.69
N ILE A 126 -7.69 11.31 -25.16
CA ILE A 126 -8.07 11.14 -23.74
C ILE A 126 -8.38 9.68 -23.42
N THR A 127 -9.20 9.02 -24.25
CA THR A 127 -9.57 7.62 -24.00
C THR A 127 -8.37 6.69 -24.12
N GLY A 128 -7.51 6.90 -25.12
CA GLY A 128 -6.28 6.18 -25.33
C GLY A 128 -5.30 6.34 -24.18
N TRP A 129 -5.14 7.58 -23.70
CA TRP A 129 -4.30 7.88 -22.54
C TRP A 129 -4.84 7.20 -21.28
N VAL A 130 -6.13 7.34 -20.97
CA VAL A 130 -6.72 6.70 -19.79
C VAL A 130 -6.56 5.17 -19.86
N GLU A 131 -6.80 4.56 -21.02
CA GLU A 131 -6.64 3.11 -21.17
C GLU A 131 -5.19 2.65 -21.00
N ALA A 132 -4.23 3.29 -21.66
CA ALA A 132 -2.81 2.92 -21.56
C ALA A 132 -2.26 3.19 -20.15
N TYR A 133 -2.50 4.39 -19.64
CA TYR A 133 -2.07 4.78 -18.30
C TYR A 133 -2.65 3.86 -17.22
N PHE A 134 -3.94 3.52 -17.32
CA PHE A 134 -4.59 2.67 -16.32
C PHE A 134 -4.09 1.22 -16.36
N LYS A 135 -3.76 0.67 -17.54
CA LYS A 135 -3.12 -0.65 -17.62
C LYS A 135 -1.83 -0.68 -16.81
N ASP A 136 -0.97 0.32 -16.98
CA ASP A 136 0.32 0.39 -16.29
C ASP A 136 0.18 0.68 -14.81
N LEU A 137 -0.75 1.56 -14.44
CA LEU A 137 -1.12 1.86 -13.07
C LEU A 137 -1.64 0.63 -12.31
N THR A 138 -2.22 -0.35 -12.99
CA THR A 138 -2.64 -1.63 -12.38
C THR A 138 -1.55 -2.70 -12.32
N THR A 139 -0.30 -2.36 -12.62
CA THR A 139 0.84 -3.29 -12.48
C THR A 139 1.61 -3.04 -11.19
N PRO A 140 2.32 -4.04 -10.65
CA PRO A 140 3.20 -3.84 -9.49
C PRO A 140 4.36 -2.86 -9.67
N ARG A 141 4.62 -2.37 -10.89
CA ARG A 141 5.61 -1.32 -11.14
C ARG A 141 5.00 0.08 -11.07
N GLY A 142 3.67 0.19 -11.06
CA GLY A 142 2.95 1.45 -11.03
C GLY A 142 3.37 2.41 -12.13
N MET A 143 3.23 3.70 -11.81
CA MET A 143 3.60 4.85 -12.60
C MET A 143 4.48 5.79 -11.76
N PRO A 144 5.56 6.36 -12.30
CA PRO A 144 6.40 7.32 -11.59
C PRO A 144 5.70 8.66 -11.35
N PHE A 145 6.03 9.30 -10.22
CA PHE A 145 5.69 10.72 -10.02
C PHE A 145 6.53 11.63 -10.91
N VAL A 146 7.81 11.29 -11.06
CA VAL A 146 8.82 12.07 -11.80
C VAL A 146 9.78 11.12 -12.50
N THR A 147 10.35 11.58 -13.61
CA THR A 147 11.45 10.87 -14.28
C THR A 147 12.76 11.21 -13.60
N ILE A 148 13.59 10.21 -13.37
CA ILE A 148 14.88 10.34 -12.70
C ILE A 148 15.95 9.75 -13.60
N ASP A 149 17.18 10.26 -13.52
CA ASP A 149 18.31 9.63 -14.19
C ASP A 149 18.63 8.27 -13.54
N LYS A 150 18.92 7.26 -14.36
CA LYS A 150 19.21 5.91 -13.85
C LYS A 150 20.44 5.89 -12.95
N ALA A 151 21.49 6.65 -13.27
CA ALA A 151 22.71 6.70 -12.47
C ALA A 151 22.45 7.36 -11.12
N ASP A 152 21.60 8.39 -11.07
CA ASP A 152 21.19 9.01 -9.80
C ASP A 152 20.41 8.02 -8.92
N PHE A 153 19.44 7.29 -9.49
CA PHE A 153 18.70 6.27 -8.76
C PHE A 153 19.61 5.14 -8.27
N ASP A 154 20.52 4.64 -9.10
CA ASP A 154 21.47 3.60 -8.70
C ASP A 154 22.38 4.08 -7.57
N ASN A 155 22.87 5.33 -7.63
CA ASN A 155 23.66 5.94 -6.56
C ASN A 155 22.85 6.09 -5.25
N TRP A 156 21.55 6.40 -5.33
CA TRP A 156 20.68 6.41 -4.15
C TRP A 156 20.49 5.02 -3.57
N VAL A 157 20.33 4.01 -4.42
CA VAL A 157 20.23 2.60 -3.97
C VAL A 157 21.51 2.19 -3.25
N GLU A 158 22.68 2.45 -3.82
CA GLU A 158 23.97 2.15 -3.17
C GLU A 158 24.12 2.91 -1.84
N THR A 159 23.82 4.21 -1.83
CA THR A 159 24.02 5.05 -0.63
C THR A 159 23.00 4.76 0.47
N ILE A 160 21.74 4.49 0.13
CA ILE A 160 20.65 4.35 1.11
C ILE A 160 20.47 2.90 1.54
N ALA A 161 20.41 1.96 0.59
CA ALA A 161 20.12 0.56 0.90
C ALA A 161 21.25 -0.10 1.71
N GLU A 162 22.50 0.32 1.52
CA GLU A 162 23.63 -0.17 2.32
C GLU A 162 23.64 0.36 3.76
N ASN A 163 23.02 1.53 4.00
CA ASN A 163 23.10 2.22 5.28
C ASN A 163 21.81 2.15 6.11
N ILE A 164 20.67 1.78 5.53
CA ILE A 164 19.39 1.70 6.22
C ILE A 164 18.82 0.28 6.15
N PRO A 165 18.86 -0.49 7.26
CA PRO A 165 18.28 -1.82 7.30
C PRO A 165 16.80 -1.83 6.89
N GLY A 166 16.45 -2.74 5.98
CA GLY A 166 15.07 -2.92 5.52
C GLY A 166 14.65 -2.02 4.35
N ILE A 167 15.50 -1.08 3.92
CA ILE A 167 15.31 -0.35 2.66
C ILE A 167 16.14 -1.03 1.57
N ASP A 168 15.47 -1.50 0.53
CA ASP A 168 16.12 -2.06 -0.65
C ASP A 168 15.77 -1.26 -1.91
N ARG A 169 16.33 -1.66 -3.06
CA ARG A 169 16.04 -1.04 -4.35
C ARG A 169 14.54 -0.97 -4.64
N ARG A 170 13.80 -2.02 -4.29
CA ARG A 170 12.36 -2.10 -4.56
C ARG A 170 11.60 -1.10 -3.70
N TYR A 171 11.93 -1.01 -2.41
CA TYR A 171 11.33 -0.02 -1.52
C TYR A 171 11.55 1.41 -2.02
N LEU A 172 12.76 1.74 -2.48
CA LEU A 172 13.06 3.05 -3.05
C LEU A 172 12.33 3.30 -4.37
N TYR A 173 12.17 2.27 -5.19
CA TYR A 173 11.38 2.34 -6.41
C TYR A 173 9.89 2.60 -6.12
N ASP A 174 9.32 1.86 -5.17
CA ASP A 174 7.93 1.99 -4.74
C ASP A 174 7.67 3.39 -4.16
N LEU A 175 8.63 3.99 -3.42
CA LEU A 175 8.54 5.38 -2.95
C LEU A 175 8.46 6.45 -4.06
N LEU A 176 8.93 6.15 -5.26
CA LEU A 176 9.01 7.08 -6.40
C LEU A 176 7.96 6.79 -7.46
N THR A 177 7.18 5.73 -7.25
CA THR A 177 6.10 5.30 -8.12
C THR A 177 4.81 5.23 -7.33
N PHE A 178 3.70 5.05 -8.05
CA PHE A 178 2.44 4.74 -7.43
C PHE A 178 1.58 3.84 -8.30
N ASP A 179 0.74 3.03 -7.67
CA ASP A 179 -0.21 2.15 -8.34
C ASP A 179 -1.68 2.48 -8.03
N ALA A 180 -2.59 1.78 -8.71
CA ALA A 180 -4.02 1.99 -8.59
C ALA A 180 -4.56 1.69 -7.18
N MET A 181 -4.00 0.66 -6.52
CA MET A 181 -4.40 0.27 -5.18
C MET A 181 -3.90 1.28 -4.15
N GLU A 182 -2.72 1.86 -4.35
CA GLU A 182 -2.21 2.89 -3.46
C GLU A 182 -3.07 4.16 -3.45
N ILE A 183 -3.53 4.60 -4.63
CA ILE A 183 -4.50 5.70 -4.76
C ILE A 183 -5.83 5.32 -4.09
N PHE A 184 -6.32 4.12 -4.37
CA PHE A 184 -7.60 3.64 -3.84
C PHE A 184 -7.59 3.57 -2.31
N VAL A 185 -6.52 3.04 -1.72
CA VAL A 185 -6.35 2.93 -0.27
C VAL A 185 -6.25 4.31 0.37
N ALA A 186 -5.48 5.24 -0.21
CA ALA A 186 -5.43 6.61 0.27
C ALA A 186 -6.83 7.27 0.26
N GLY A 187 -7.57 7.14 -0.85
CA GLY A 187 -8.93 7.66 -0.97
C GLY A 187 -9.90 7.07 0.05
N LEU A 188 -9.92 5.75 0.21
CA LEU A 188 -10.73 5.08 1.23
C LEU A 188 -10.37 5.51 2.65
N SER A 189 -9.08 5.69 2.93
CA SER A 189 -8.60 6.14 4.23
C SER A 189 -9.09 7.55 4.57
N VAL A 190 -9.02 8.47 3.60
CA VAL A 190 -9.57 9.83 3.73
C VAL A 190 -11.06 9.77 4.10
N VAL A 191 -11.85 8.99 3.36
CA VAL A 191 -13.28 8.81 3.63
C VAL A 191 -13.49 8.25 5.04
N GLY A 192 -12.73 7.23 5.44
CA GLY A 192 -12.78 6.65 6.79
C GLY A 192 -12.52 7.66 7.91
N VAL A 193 -11.50 8.51 7.73
CA VAL A 193 -11.18 9.59 8.68
C VAL A 193 -12.30 10.63 8.74
N PHE A 194 -12.85 11.06 7.60
CA PHE A 194 -13.98 12.02 7.58
C PHE A 194 -15.24 11.47 8.26
N PHE A 195 -15.55 10.19 8.08
CA PHE A 195 -16.64 9.53 8.80
C PHE A 195 -16.38 9.49 10.32
N ALA A 196 -15.13 9.26 10.74
CA ALA A 196 -14.77 9.26 12.15
C ALA A 196 -14.86 10.67 12.77
N PHE A 197 -14.42 11.71 12.04
CA PHE A 197 -14.61 13.11 12.45
C PHE A 197 -16.09 13.46 12.62
N SER A 198 -16.94 13.00 11.70
CA SER A 198 -18.39 13.28 11.73
C SER A 198 -19.10 12.67 12.95
N LYS A 199 -18.48 11.69 13.60
CA LYS A 199 -18.98 11.05 14.82
C LYS A 199 -18.30 11.57 16.10
N GLU A 200 -17.45 12.59 15.98
CA GLU A 200 -16.65 13.15 17.08
C GLU A 200 -15.77 12.12 17.81
N ASP A 201 -15.40 11.04 17.11
CA ASP A 201 -14.70 9.89 17.69
C ASP A 201 -13.18 10.05 17.58
N LYS A 202 -12.60 10.89 18.45
CA LYS A 202 -11.16 11.22 18.45
C LYS A 202 -10.26 9.98 18.58
N GLU A 203 -10.69 8.98 19.36
CA GLU A 203 -9.98 7.71 19.54
C GLU A 203 -9.88 6.96 18.21
N ASN A 204 -10.99 6.89 17.48
CA ASN A 204 -11.03 6.20 16.19
C ASN A 204 -10.26 6.96 15.11
N VAL A 205 -10.33 8.30 15.09
CA VAL A 205 -9.49 9.12 14.19
C VAL A 205 -8.01 8.81 14.43
N ALA A 206 -7.57 8.86 15.70
CA ALA A 206 -6.18 8.58 16.05
C ALA A 206 -5.76 7.17 15.61
N ARG A 207 -6.62 6.17 15.82
CA ARG A 207 -6.39 4.78 15.40
C ARG A 207 -6.23 4.66 13.89
N ILE A 208 -7.12 5.26 13.11
CA ILE A 208 -7.05 5.24 11.64
C ILE A 208 -5.76 5.91 11.17
N LEU A 209 -5.42 7.09 11.69
CA LEU A 209 -4.19 7.81 11.33
C LEU A 209 -2.93 7.00 11.68
N GLY A 210 -2.91 6.33 12.84
CA GLY A 210 -1.82 5.43 13.22
C GLY A 210 -1.68 4.24 12.27
N SER A 211 -2.80 3.63 11.86
CA SER A 211 -2.81 2.56 10.85
C SER A 211 -2.35 3.05 9.48
N MET A 212 -2.81 4.22 9.03
CA MET A 212 -2.38 4.79 7.74
C MET A 212 -0.88 5.07 7.72
N GLY A 213 -0.32 5.64 8.79
CA GLY A 213 1.11 5.95 8.88
C GLY A 213 1.99 4.71 8.81
N ILE A 214 1.66 3.66 9.57
CA ILE A 214 2.40 2.39 9.49
C ILE A 214 2.20 1.71 8.13
N SER A 215 0.98 1.72 7.60
CA SER A 215 0.68 1.15 6.29
C SER A 215 1.48 1.86 5.18
N SER A 216 1.61 3.19 5.24
CA SER A 216 2.39 3.95 4.24
C SER A 216 3.87 3.64 4.28
N ILE A 217 4.42 3.35 5.47
CA ILE A 217 5.82 2.97 5.61
C ILE A 217 6.02 1.56 5.06
N ILE A 218 5.23 0.59 5.51
CA ILE A 218 5.41 -0.82 5.09
C ILE A 218 5.25 -0.99 3.58
N ALA A 219 4.26 -0.31 2.98
CA ALA A 219 3.99 -0.39 1.56
C ALA A 219 4.82 0.59 0.71
N ALA A 220 5.72 1.38 1.32
CA ALA A 220 6.44 2.45 0.63
C ALA A 220 5.51 3.40 -0.16
N ASN A 221 4.30 3.68 0.37
CA ASN A 221 3.24 4.40 -0.32
C ASN A 221 3.23 5.90 0.05
N PRO A 222 3.83 6.78 -0.79
CA PRO A 222 3.98 8.20 -0.47
C PRO A 222 2.64 8.95 -0.46
N ILE A 223 1.66 8.53 -1.28
CA ILE A 223 0.33 9.18 -1.33
C ILE A 223 -0.37 9.03 0.02
N LEU A 224 -0.39 7.81 0.56
CA LEU A 224 -0.97 7.52 1.86
C LEU A 224 -0.19 8.23 2.98
N GLY A 225 1.15 8.28 2.89
CA GLY A 225 2.00 8.97 3.85
C GLY A 225 1.70 10.48 3.93
N ILE A 226 1.72 11.18 2.79
CA ILE A 226 1.40 12.60 2.69
C ILE A 226 -0.03 12.86 3.19
N THR A 227 -0.98 12.02 2.79
CA THR A 227 -2.38 12.10 3.24
C THR A 227 -2.48 11.96 4.76
N THR A 228 -1.75 11.01 5.35
CA THR A 228 -1.71 10.81 6.81
C THR A 228 -1.19 12.04 7.52
N ILE A 229 -0.11 12.66 7.03
CA ILE A 229 0.47 13.88 7.59
C ILE A 229 -0.56 15.02 7.51
N ALA A 230 -1.17 15.24 6.35
CA ALA A 230 -2.15 16.30 6.13
C ALA A 230 -3.38 16.15 7.04
N LEU A 231 -3.94 14.94 7.14
CA LEU A 231 -5.09 14.66 8.01
C LEU A 231 -4.74 14.75 9.50
N THR A 232 -3.53 14.34 9.88
CA THR A 232 -3.02 14.49 11.26
C THR A 232 -2.90 15.98 11.62
N ALA A 233 -2.30 16.79 10.74
CA ALA A 233 -2.18 18.23 10.93
C ALA A 233 -3.56 18.91 11.01
N TYR A 234 -4.48 18.55 10.12
CA TYR A 234 -5.86 19.04 10.14
C TYR A 234 -6.59 18.65 11.43
N SER A 235 -6.47 17.39 11.85
CA SER A 235 -7.04 16.90 13.11
C SER A 235 -6.49 17.68 14.31
N TYR A 236 -5.18 17.90 14.35
CA TYR A 236 -4.52 18.64 15.42
C TYR A 236 -5.05 20.08 15.49
N TRP A 237 -5.10 20.76 14.35
CA TRP A 237 -5.57 22.14 14.25
C TRP A 237 -7.04 22.29 14.66
N LYS A 238 -7.92 21.38 14.20
CA LYS A 238 -9.37 21.52 14.40
C LYS A 238 -9.88 20.90 15.70
N HIS A 239 -9.28 19.80 16.15
CA HIS A 239 -9.79 18.97 17.24
C HIS A 239 -8.82 18.82 18.41
N GLY A 240 -7.62 19.39 18.32
CA GLY A 240 -6.58 19.34 19.34
C GLY A 240 -5.69 18.09 19.25
N PRO A 241 -4.88 17.84 20.29
CA PRO A 241 -3.88 16.77 20.28
C PRO A 241 -4.47 15.39 19.93
N ILE A 242 -3.71 14.62 19.15
CA ILE A 242 -4.03 13.23 18.80
C ILE A 242 -3.85 12.34 20.03
N ASP A 243 -4.78 11.42 20.25
CA ASP A 243 -4.62 10.35 21.23
C ASP A 243 -3.55 9.36 20.77
N THR A 244 -2.32 9.58 21.22
CA THR A 244 -1.15 8.80 20.86
C THR A 244 -1.29 7.32 21.22
N ALA A 245 -1.99 6.99 22.30
CA ALA A 245 -2.20 5.59 22.69
C ALA A 245 -3.06 4.86 21.65
N SER A 246 -4.09 5.51 21.12
CA SER A 246 -4.95 4.92 20.10
C SER A 246 -4.29 4.87 18.73
N ALA A 247 -3.48 5.88 18.39
CA ALA A 247 -2.65 5.84 17.19
C ALA A 247 -1.64 4.68 17.23
N VAL A 248 -0.93 4.49 18.35
CA VAL A 248 0.00 3.36 18.54
C VAL A 248 -0.74 2.02 18.45
N LYS A 249 -1.95 1.91 19.01
CA LYS A 249 -2.77 0.69 18.87
C LYS A 249 -3.12 0.40 17.40
N GLY A 250 -3.57 1.41 16.65
CA GLY A 250 -3.89 1.26 15.24
C GLY A 250 -2.68 0.87 14.40
N GLY A 251 -1.56 1.56 14.59
CA GLY A 251 -0.31 1.26 13.91
C GLY A 251 0.22 -0.14 14.26
N GLY A 252 0.21 -0.51 15.54
CA GLY A 252 0.63 -1.83 16.00
C GLY A 252 -0.20 -2.97 15.40
N LEU A 253 -1.52 -2.81 15.31
CA LEU A 253 -2.39 -3.80 14.65
C LEU A 253 -2.09 -3.93 13.16
N THR A 254 -1.90 -2.80 12.47
CA THR A 254 -1.54 -2.82 11.05
C THR A 254 -0.20 -3.52 10.82
N ALA A 255 0.81 -3.25 11.63
CA ALA A 255 2.10 -3.94 11.55
C ALA A 255 1.96 -5.46 11.76
N ILE A 256 1.20 -5.88 12.77
CA ILE A 256 0.93 -7.31 13.02
C ILE A 256 0.18 -7.92 11.84
N SER A 257 -0.84 -7.25 11.31
CA SER A 257 -1.61 -7.74 10.17
C SER A 257 -0.75 -7.88 8.92
N ALA A 258 0.08 -6.89 8.60
CA ALA A 258 1.01 -6.96 7.48
C ALA A 258 2.02 -8.11 7.65
N PHE A 259 2.55 -8.30 8.86
CA PHE A 259 3.44 -9.42 9.16
C PHE A 259 2.74 -10.79 8.99
N LEU A 260 1.47 -10.90 9.38
CA LEU A 260 0.69 -12.11 9.19
C LEU A 260 0.47 -12.40 7.69
N PHE A 261 0.08 -11.38 6.90
CA PHE A 261 -0.04 -11.54 5.44
C PHE A 261 1.30 -11.94 4.81
N TRP A 262 2.41 -11.33 5.24
CA TRP A 262 3.73 -11.66 4.70
C TRP A 262 4.16 -13.12 4.92
N ILE A 263 3.80 -13.71 6.07
CA ILE A 263 4.14 -15.12 6.38
C ILE A 263 3.18 -16.10 5.71
N MET A 264 1.95 -15.66 5.49
CA MET A 264 0.94 -16.48 4.86
C MET A 264 1.17 -16.45 3.35
N SER A 265 1.14 -17.62 2.71
CA SER A 265 1.23 -17.74 1.25
C SER A 265 0.02 -18.53 0.75
N LEU A 266 -1.15 -18.17 1.27
CA LEU A 266 -2.44 -18.73 0.94
C LEU A 266 -3.15 -17.81 -0.07
N PRO A 267 -4.27 -18.26 -0.65
CA PRO A 267 -5.09 -17.36 -1.46
C PRO A 267 -5.55 -16.15 -0.65
N ILE A 268 -5.34 -14.95 -1.19
CA ILE A 268 -5.50 -13.66 -0.51
C ILE A 268 -6.81 -13.47 0.27
N LEU A 269 -7.94 -14.00 -0.23
CA LEU A 269 -9.23 -13.90 0.49
C LEU A 269 -9.32 -14.87 1.68
N VAL A 270 -8.66 -16.02 1.61
CA VAL A 270 -8.54 -16.96 2.74
C VAL A 270 -7.65 -16.34 3.81
N GLU A 271 -6.55 -15.70 3.40
CA GLU A 271 -5.68 -14.94 4.31
C GLU A 271 -6.44 -13.83 5.00
N LEU A 272 -7.22 -13.03 4.28
CA LEU A 272 -8.02 -11.97 4.88
C LEU A 272 -8.92 -12.50 6.01
N VAL A 273 -9.62 -13.60 5.78
CA VAL A 273 -10.50 -14.21 6.79
C VAL A 273 -9.69 -14.65 8.01
N ILE A 274 -8.53 -15.29 7.80
CA ILE A 274 -7.67 -15.75 8.88
C ILE A 274 -7.06 -14.57 9.63
N VAL A 275 -6.51 -13.56 8.95
CA VAL A 275 -5.91 -12.38 9.59
C VAL A 275 -6.96 -11.58 10.35
N VAL A 276 -8.16 -11.36 9.80
CA VAL A 276 -9.27 -10.75 10.55
C VAL A 276 -9.58 -11.56 11.81
N THR A 277 -9.66 -12.89 11.69
CA THR A 277 -9.92 -13.79 12.82
C THR A 277 -8.82 -13.69 13.87
N LEU A 278 -7.56 -13.81 13.45
CA LEU A 278 -6.39 -13.76 14.32
C LEU A 278 -6.29 -12.39 14.98
N THR A 279 -6.45 -11.28 14.26
CA THR A 279 -6.42 -9.94 14.84
C THR A 279 -7.53 -9.75 15.88
N VAL A 280 -8.74 -10.26 15.62
CA VAL A 280 -9.85 -10.24 16.61
C VAL A 280 -9.55 -11.12 17.83
N LEU A 281 -8.89 -12.26 17.66
CA LEU A 281 -8.52 -13.16 18.75
C LEU A 281 -7.33 -12.63 19.57
N PHE A 282 -6.28 -12.18 18.89
CA PHE A 282 -5.06 -11.61 19.48
C PHE A 282 -5.34 -10.31 20.22
N ARG A 283 -6.40 -9.56 19.89
CA ARG A 283 -6.84 -8.38 20.65
C ARG A 283 -6.87 -8.63 22.16
N LYS A 284 -7.47 -9.75 22.61
CA LYS A 284 -7.58 -10.04 24.05
C LYS A 284 -6.25 -10.34 24.73
N GLN A 285 -5.25 -10.82 23.98
CA GLN A 285 -3.94 -11.21 24.52
C GLN A 285 -2.87 -10.13 24.32
N VAL A 286 -3.04 -9.26 23.33
CA VAL A 286 -2.03 -8.29 22.86
C VAL A 286 -2.45 -6.85 23.13
N LEU A 287 -3.71 -6.45 22.86
CA LEU A 287 -4.19 -5.07 23.01
C LEU A 287 -4.66 -4.71 24.42
N ASP A 288 -5.32 -5.66 25.10
CA ASP A 288 -5.79 -5.47 26.48
C ASP A 288 -4.69 -5.84 27.51
N ASN A 289 -3.56 -6.36 27.05
CA ASN A 289 -2.41 -6.68 27.89
C ASN A 289 -1.52 -5.45 28.06
N ARG A 290 -1.61 -4.81 29.23
CA ARG A 290 -0.78 -3.65 29.59
C ARG A 290 0.72 -3.94 29.53
N GLU A 291 1.15 -5.18 29.79
CA GLU A 291 2.57 -5.55 29.70
C GLU A 291 3.06 -5.52 28.26
N PHE A 292 2.30 -6.08 27.31
CA PHE A 292 2.67 -6.05 25.89
C PHE A 292 2.72 -4.63 25.34
N ALA A 293 1.70 -3.81 25.65
CA ALA A 293 1.67 -2.42 25.22
C ALA A 293 2.86 -1.61 25.79
N SER A 294 3.25 -1.88 27.04
CA SER A 294 4.41 -1.27 27.68
C SER A 294 5.73 -1.74 27.06
N TRP A 295 5.85 -3.05 26.79
CA TRP A 295 7.00 -3.64 26.12
C TRP A 295 7.18 -3.12 24.69
N LEU A 296 6.10 -3.04 23.90
CA LEU A 296 6.15 -2.53 22.54
C LEU A 296 6.50 -1.04 22.54
N LYS A 297 5.89 -0.25 23.44
CA LYS A 297 6.25 1.16 23.64
C LYS A 297 7.75 1.29 23.97
N GLN A 298 8.26 0.43 24.85
CA GLN A 298 9.68 0.43 25.22
C GLN A 298 10.56 0.05 24.03
N LYS A 299 10.22 -0.98 23.26
CA LYS A 299 10.96 -1.35 22.04
C LYS A 299 10.96 -0.24 21.00
N VAL A 300 9.82 0.41 20.76
CA VAL A 300 9.73 1.56 19.86
C VAL A 300 10.59 2.72 20.39
N GLN A 301 10.57 2.99 21.69
CA GLN A 301 11.43 3.99 22.31
C GLN A 301 12.91 3.63 22.16
N ASP A 302 13.29 2.37 22.39
CA ASP A 302 14.66 1.87 22.26
C ASP A 302 15.13 1.85 20.79
N SER A 303 14.22 1.73 19.83
CA SER A 303 14.54 1.81 18.39
C SER A 303 14.58 3.25 17.87
N LEU A 304 13.79 4.16 18.46
CA LEU A 304 13.83 5.60 18.16
C LEU A 304 15.00 6.31 18.85
N VAL A 305 15.41 5.82 20.02
CA VAL A 305 16.75 6.08 20.57
C VAL A 305 17.70 5.18 19.80
N GLY A 306 17.98 5.54 18.54
CA GLY A 306 18.91 4.78 17.70
C GLY A 306 20.23 4.50 18.43
N PRO A 307 21.03 3.53 17.94
CA PRO A 307 22.31 3.19 18.57
C PRO A 307 23.07 4.48 18.84
N LYS A 308 23.43 4.71 20.11
CA LYS A 308 24.32 5.83 20.47
C LYS A 308 25.65 5.76 19.70
N GLU A 309 25.94 4.63 19.06
CA GLU A 309 27.05 4.38 18.15
C GLU A 309 26.80 4.78 16.68
N LEU A 310 25.54 4.89 16.22
CA LEU A 310 25.19 5.32 14.85
C LEU A 310 25.15 6.84 14.67
N ILE A 311 25.11 7.60 15.77
CA ILE A 311 25.33 9.05 15.75
C ILE A 311 26.77 9.33 16.20
N ASN A 312 27.75 8.86 15.43
CA ASN A 312 29.10 9.39 15.55
C ASN A 312 29.12 10.76 14.84
N LEU A 313 28.78 11.82 15.57
CA LEU A 313 28.75 13.20 15.05
C LEU A 313 30.12 13.63 14.47
N ASP A 314 31.21 13.00 14.89
CA ASP A 314 32.57 13.25 14.35
C ASP A 314 32.73 12.78 12.89
N ARG A 315 31.88 11.86 12.41
CA ARG A 315 31.85 11.47 10.98
C ARG A 315 31.01 12.40 10.12
N LEU A 316 30.05 13.14 10.69
CA LEU A 316 29.25 14.13 9.96
C LEU A 316 30.04 15.43 9.72
N GLU A 317 30.95 15.81 10.61
CA GLU A 317 31.84 16.96 10.39
C GLU A 317 32.79 16.77 9.19
N ASN A 318 33.19 15.53 8.90
CA ASN A 318 33.97 15.20 7.70
C ASN A 318 33.15 15.20 6.40
N LEU A 319 31.84 14.98 6.47
CA LEU A 319 30.94 15.09 5.31
C LEU A 319 30.63 16.56 4.97
N VAL A 320 30.52 17.43 5.99
CA VAL A 320 30.33 18.87 5.81
C VAL A 320 31.62 19.55 5.32
N SER A 321 32.81 19.09 5.70
CA SER A 321 34.08 19.64 5.19
C SER A 321 34.36 19.27 3.72
N VAL A 322 33.88 18.12 3.25
CA VAL A 322 33.99 17.69 1.83
C VAL A 322 32.96 18.41 0.94
N LEU A 323 31.79 18.78 1.48
CA LEU A 323 30.76 19.55 0.77
C LEU A 323 30.96 21.08 0.85
N GLY A 324 31.92 21.54 1.66
CA GLY A 324 32.22 22.97 1.89
C GLY A 324 33.34 23.57 1.02
N THR A 325 33.91 22.82 0.07
CA THR A 325 34.89 23.36 -0.89
C THR A 325 34.44 23.13 -2.33
N ARG A 326 33.48 23.93 -2.78
CA ARG A 326 33.43 24.51 -4.13
C ARG A 326 32.81 25.89 -4.07
#